data_AF-A0A8X6KF47-F1
#
_entry.id   AF-A0A8X6KF47-F1
#
_cell.length_a   1.000
_cell.length_b   1.000
_cell.length_c   1.000
_cell.angle_alpha   90.00
_cell.angle_beta   90.00
_cell.angle_gamma   90.00
#
_symmetry.space_group_name_H-M   'P 1'
#
loop_
_entity.id
_entity.type
_entity.pdbx_description
1 polymer ?
#
loop_
_entity_poly.entity_id
_entity_poly.type
_entity_poly.pdbx_seq_one_letter_code
_entity_poly.pdbx_strand_id
1 'polypeptide(L)'
;MFTLDFEQLLQTDSPNAPATNVGSTDSELNTDGYSSPRGRIDLARPCTLSSFIEPLDALLEVEEVDNRMSILNDIAQDVVSAVQEHFRFSAPSKNDSSTGTRSSGLDLANPQKVQQCYRWNRRKCVRAITQPSSARCPVKLEETFNYFRGIWETVGSPAERPLPEPPTRPPVVEILSRDFVADCLRSCENSSPGEDLISYRHWREIDPSCSVLTRLFNICLQVADIPASWKSSRTILIHKKDE
;
A
#
# COMPACT_ATOMS: atom_id res chain seq x y z
N MET A 1 -4.83 3.85 -1.02
CA MET A 1 -4.26 4.20 -2.34
C MET A 1 -2.95 3.46 -2.42
N PHE A 2 -2.58 2.90 -3.55
CA PHE A 2 -1.27 2.26 -3.72
C PHE A 2 -0.16 3.29 -3.47
N THR A 3 0.23 3.47 -2.21
CA THR A 3 1.51 4.03 -1.84
C THR A 3 2.44 2.85 -1.61
N LEU A 4 2.87 2.24 -2.72
CA LEU A 4 4.30 1.98 -2.80
C LEU A 4 4.92 3.36 -2.82
N ASP A 5 5.50 3.74 -1.69
CA ASP A 5 6.23 4.99 -1.53
C ASP A 5 7.40 4.92 -2.52
N PHE A 6 7.19 5.43 -3.74
CA PHE A 6 8.13 5.28 -4.86
C PHE A 6 9.48 5.95 -4.53
N GLU A 7 9.50 6.85 -3.55
CA GLU A 7 10.73 7.42 -2.98
C GLU A 7 11.59 6.42 -2.19
N GLN A 8 11.02 5.38 -1.57
CA GLN A 8 11.81 4.36 -0.87
C GLN A 8 12.56 3.42 -1.82
N LEU A 9 12.21 3.42 -3.10
CA LEU A 9 12.84 2.59 -4.13
C LEU A 9 14.20 3.14 -4.60
N LEU A 10 14.59 4.35 -4.19
CA LEU A 10 15.78 5.05 -4.70
C LEU A 10 16.91 5.26 -3.66
N GLN A 11 16.81 4.68 -2.46
CA GLN A 11 17.87 4.75 -1.45
C GLN A 11 18.64 3.43 -1.41
N THR A 12 19.64 3.32 -2.29
CA THR A 12 20.72 2.34 -2.13
C THR A 12 21.93 3.04 -1.52
N ASP A 13 22.30 2.61 -0.31
CA ASP A 13 23.48 3.05 0.40
C ASP A 13 24.76 2.69 -0.38
N SER A 14 25.67 3.66 -0.47
CA SER A 14 27.03 3.48 -0.96
C SER A 14 27.93 2.97 0.18
N PRO A 15 28.83 1.98 -0.06
CA PRO A 15 29.67 1.43 0.99
C PRO A 15 31.05 2.11 0.99
N ASN A 16 31.48 2.70 2.12
CA ASN A 16 32.90 2.78 2.41
C ASN A 16 33.23 3.13 3.87
N ALA A 17 34.14 2.33 4.45
CA ALA A 17 35.13 2.63 5.51
C ALA A 17 35.30 1.46 6.53
N PRO A 18 36.51 1.29 7.12
CA PRO A 18 37.11 -0.04 7.32
C PRO A 18 37.11 -0.56 8.76
N ALA A 19 37.42 -1.85 8.85
CA ALA A 19 37.53 -2.64 10.06
C ALA A 19 38.53 -2.11 11.09
N THR A 20 38.19 -2.25 12.37
CA THR A 20 39.18 -2.43 13.45
C THR A 20 38.59 -3.38 14.49
N ASN A 21 39.41 -4.38 14.85
CA ASN A 21 39.06 -5.55 15.63
C ASN A 21 39.80 -5.45 16.97
N VAL A 22 39.09 -5.48 18.11
CA VAL A 22 39.69 -5.79 19.43
C VAL A 22 38.64 -6.41 20.37
N GLY A 23 38.87 -7.68 20.76
CA GLY A 23 38.84 -8.10 22.16
C GLY A 23 37.54 -8.63 22.78
N SER A 24 37.40 -9.96 22.73
CA SER A 24 36.89 -10.90 23.74
C SER A 24 36.12 -10.41 24.98
N THR A 25 34.96 -11.05 25.26
CA THR A 25 34.79 -12.00 26.38
C THR A 25 33.47 -12.78 26.24
N ASP A 26 33.53 -14.03 26.66
CA ASP A 26 32.54 -15.10 26.55
C ASP A 26 31.17 -14.82 27.20
N SER A 27 30.11 -15.26 26.53
CA SER A 27 28.96 -15.89 27.19
C SER A 27 28.14 -16.64 26.15
N GLU A 28 28.18 -17.97 26.26
CA GLU A 28 27.37 -18.93 25.51
C GLU A 28 25.88 -18.64 25.69
N LEU A 29 25.21 -18.25 24.60
CA LEU A 29 23.79 -18.50 24.41
C LEU A 29 23.61 -19.12 23.02
N ASN A 30 23.31 -20.40 23.06
CA ASN A 30 22.97 -21.27 21.95
C ASN A 30 21.87 -20.62 21.08
N THR A 31 22.24 -20.06 19.93
CA THR A 31 21.32 -19.51 18.92
C THR A 31 21.05 -20.56 17.85
N ASP A 32 20.35 -21.62 18.22
CA ASP A 32 19.75 -22.53 17.26
C ASP A 32 18.64 -21.79 16.50
N GLY A 33 19.00 -21.32 15.30
CA GLY A 33 18.19 -21.46 14.09
C GLY A 33 16.75 -20.94 14.13
N TYR A 34 16.54 -19.64 14.33
CA TYR A 34 15.33 -18.96 13.85
C TYR A 34 15.56 -18.34 12.47
N SER A 35 15.96 -19.16 11.51
CA SER A 35 15.74 -18.84 10.10
C SER A 35 14.24 -18.98 9.83
N SER A 36 13.49 -17.93 10.13
CA SER A 36 12.13 -17.77 9.61
C SER A 36 12.21 -17.92 8.09
N PRO A 37 11.42 -18.80 7.45
CA PRO A 37 11.47 -19.00 6.01
C PRO A 37 10.85 -17.77 5.34
N ARG A 38 11.65 -16.70 5.24
CA ARG A 38 11.34 -15.52 4.44
C ARG A 38 11.67 -15.88 2.99
N GLY A 39 10.69 -15.75 2.10
CA GLY A 39 10.96 -15.67 0.67
C GLY A 39 10.61 -16.91 -0.13
N ARG A 40 9.36 -17.38 -0.05
CA ARG A 40 8.83 -18.13 -1.20
C ARG A 40 7.45 -17.64 -1.56
N ILE A 41 7.33 -17.19 -2.81
CA ILE A 41 6.05 -17.05 -3.48
C ILE A 41 5.28 -18.36 -3.30
N ASP A 42 4.02 -18.28 -2.87
CA ASP A 42 3.16 -19.45 -2.74
C ASP A 42 2.64 -19.86 -4.13
N LEU A 43 3.49 -20.53 -4.89
CA LEU A 43 3.17 -21.06 -6.22
C LEU A 43 2.10 -22.17 -6.16
N ALA A 44 1.85 -22.74 -4.98
CA ALA A 44 0.86 -23.81 -4.82
C ALA A 44 -0.57 -23.28 -4.75
N ARG A 45 -0.75 -21.99 -4.44
CA ARG A 45 -2.07 -21.35 -4.38
C ARG A 45 -2.43 -20.76 -5.76
N PRO A 46 -3.59 -21.12 -6.35
CA PRO A 46 -3.99 -20.56 -7.63
C PRO A 46 -4.22 -19.05 -7.52
N CYS A 47 -3.73 -18.30 -8.51
CA CYS A 47 -4.02 -16.88 -8.64
C CYS A 47 -5.44 -16.72 -9.19
N THR A 48 -6.32 -16.06 -8.45
CA THR A 48 -7.71 -15.83 -8.87
C THR A 48 -7.79 -14.84 -10.04
N LEU A 49 -6.78 -13.99 -10.20
CA LEU A 49 -6.69 -13.02 -11.29
C LEU A 49 -5.99 -13.57 -12.55
N SER A 50 -5.81 -14.89 -12.65
CA SER A 50 -5.08 -15.49 -13.79
C SER A 50 -5.70 -15.17 -15.16
N SER A 51 -7.00 -14.87 -15.21
CA SER A 51 -7.68 -14.45 -16.44
C SER A 51 -7.12 -13.15 -17.05
N PHE A 52 -6.45 -12.32 -16.25
CA PHE A 52 -5.88 -11.05 -16.70
C PHE A 52 -4.44 -11.18 -17.24
N ILE A 53 -3.82 -12.35 -17.14
CA ILE A 53 -2.44 -12.56 -17.61
C ILE A 53 -2.35 -12.42 -19.14
N GLU A 54 -3.20 -13.13 -19.87
CA GLU A 54 -3.22 -13.08 -21.35
C GLU A 54 -3.53 -11.67 -21.89
N PRO A 55 -4.54 -10.93 -21.40
CA PRO A 55 -4.76 -9.53 -21.78
C PRO A 55 -3.56 -8.61 -21.51
N LEU A 56 -2.85 -8.81 -20.39
CA LEU A 56 -1.68 -8.01 -20.04
C LEU A 56 -0.48 -8.35 -20.95
N ASP A 57 -0.28 -9.62 -21.27
CA ASP A 57 0.79 -10.06 -22.16
C ASP A 57 0.52 -9.60 -23.61
N ALA A 58 -0.75 -9.64 -24.07
CA ALA A 58 -1.15 -9.09 -25.36
C ALA A 58 -0.91 -7.58 -25.49
N LEU A 59 -0.93 -6.85 -24.36
CA LEU A 59 -0.70 -5.42 -24.34
C LEU A 59 0.74 -5.02 -24.71
N LEU A 60 1.69 -5.94 -24.51
CA LEU A 60 3.09 -5.73 -24.87
C LEU A 60 3.30 -5.71 -26.39
N GLU A 61 2.42 -6.36 -27.15
CA GLU A 61 2.45 -6.42 -28.61
C GLU A 61 1.79 -5.20 -29.28
N VAL A 62 1.12 -4.33 -28.50
CA VAL A 62 0.48 -3.12 -29.03
C VAL A 62 1.52 -2.01 -29.22
N GLU A 63 1.76 -1.63 -30.48
CA GLU A 63 2.74 -0.60 -30.86
C GLU A 63 2.25 0.83 -30.57
N GLU A 64 0.95 1.09 -30.71
CA GLU A 64 0.37 2.43 -30.53
C GLU A 64 0.19 2.78 -29.05
N VAL A 65 0.92 3.81 -28.59
CA VAL A 65 1.02 4.20 -27.17
C VAL A 65 -0.32 4.65 -26.58
N ASP A 66 -1.10 5.46 -27.30
CA ASP A 66 -2.38 5.99 -26.80
C ASP A 66 -3.42 4.88 -26.62
N ASN A 67 -3.50 3.97 -27.60
CA ASN A 67 -4.38 2.81 -27.54
C ASN A 67 -3.95 1.84 -26.43
N ARG A 68 -2.64 1.62 -26.30
CA ARG A 68 -2.07 0.81 -25.22
C ARG A 68 -2.42 1.36 -23.84
N MET A 69 -2.34 2.68 -23.67
CA MET A 69 -2.67 3.32 -22.39
C MET A 69 -4.18 3.27 -22.09
N SER A 70 -5.05 3.44 -23.07
CA SER A 70 -6.50 3.27 -22.89
C SER A 70 -6.83 1.85 -22.43
N ILE A 71 -6.28 0.84 -23.11
CA ILE A 71 -6.53 -0.57 -22.78
C ILE A 71 -5.95 -0.91 -21.40
N LEU A 72 -4.78 -0.36 -21.04
CA LEU A 72 -4.21 -0.52 -19.70
C LEU A 72 -5.13 0.03 -18.61
N ASN A 73 -5.75 1.20 -18.83
CA ASN A 73 -6.70 1.78 -17.89
C ASN A 73 -7.91 0.87 -17.68
N ASP A 74 -8.46 0.32 -18.78
CA ASP A 74 -9.60 -0.58 -18.73
C ASP A 74 -9.25 -1.87 -17.98
N ILE A 75 -8.12 -2.51 -18.32
CA ILE A 75 -7.67 -3.72 -17.61
C ILE A 75 -7.39 -3.45 -16.13
N ALA A 76 -6.75 -2.33 -15.80
CA ALA A 76 -6.48 -1.96 -14.41
C ALA A 76 -7.80 -1.79 -13.63
N GLN A 77 -8.81 -1.19 -14.25
CA GLN A 77 -10.13 -1.01 -13.66
C GLN A 77 -10.88 -2.34 -13.50
N ASP A 78 -10.78 -3.24 -14.47
CA ASP A 78 -11.38 -4.57 -14.42
C ASP A 78 -10.72 -5.45 -13.34
N VAL A 79 -9.39 -5.38 -13.20
CA VAL A 79 -8.66 -6.06 -12.12
C VAL A 79 -9.14 -5.57 -10.75
N VAL A 80 -9.28 -4.25 -10.56
CA VAL A 80 -9.81 -3.67 -9.32
C VAL A 80 -11.24 -4.16 -9.07
N SER A 81 -12.09 -4.14 -10.10
CA SER A 81 -13.50 -4.57 -10.00
C SER A 81 -13.61 -6.05 -9.65
N ALA A 82 -12.80 -6.91 -10.26
CA ALA A 82 -12.75 -8.35 -9.96
C ALA A 82 -12.31 -8.62 -8.50
N VAL A 83 -11.35 -7.84 -7.98
CA VAL A 83 -10.95 -7.92 -6.57
C VAL A 83 -12.11 -7.49 -5.67
N GLN A 84 -12.80 -6.40 -6.03
CA GLN A 84 -13.94 -5.92 -5.26
C GLN A 84 -15.10 -6.91 -5.23
N GLU A 85 -15.38 -7.56 -6.35
CA GLU A 85 -16.40 -8.60 -6.43
C GLU A 85 -16.02 -9.83 -5.60
N HIS A 86 -14.78 -10.30 -5.72
CA HIS A 86 -14.27 -11.46 -4.97
C HIS A 86 -14.42 -11.29 -3.46
N PHE A 87 -14.10 -10.10 -2.94
CA PHE A 87 -14.22 -9.79 -1.51
C PHE A 87 -15.56 -9.15 -1.11
N ARG A 88 -16.49 -8.99 -2.07
CA ARG A 88 -17.80 -8.37 -1.88
C ARG A 88 -17.73 -6.99 -1.22
N PHE A 89 -16.81 -6.13 -1.66
CA PHE A 89 -16.80 -4.74 -1.21
C PHE A 89 -18.08 -4.06 -1.71
N SER A 90 -18.92 -3.58 -0.80
CA SER A 90 -20.00 -2.67 -1.17
C SER A 90 -19.39 -1.31 -1.50
N ALA A 91 -19.77 -0.74 -2.63
CA ALA A 91 -19.45 0.65 -2.95
C ALA A 91 -19.84 1.54 -1.76
N PRO A 92 -19.02 2.52 -1.37
CA PRO A 92 -19.37 3.42 -0.30
C PRO A 92 -20.64 4.18 -0.70
N SER A 93 -21.76 3.86 -0.04
CA SER A 93 -22.99 4.64 -0.18
C SER A 93 -22.66 6.09 0.18
N LYS A 94 -22.84 7.01 -0.77
CA LYS A 94 -22.66 8.46 -0.55
C LYS A 94 -23.57 9.01 0.57
N ASN A 95 -24.53 8.21 1.04
CA ASN A 95 -25.47 8.57 2.10
C ASN A 95 -25.13 8.01 3.48
N ASP A 96 -23.98 7.37 3.68
CA ASP A 96 -23.58 6.94 5.03
C ASP A 96 -22.90 8.08 5.82
N SER A 97 -23.73 9.07 6.17
CA SER A 97 -23.53 9.91 7.36
C SER A 97 -23.86 9.13 8.65
N SER A 98 -24.06 7.81 8.58
CA SER A 98 -24.33 6.99 9.75
C SER A 98 -23.06 6.82 10.59
N THR A 99 -23.08 7.53 11.71
CA THR A 99 -22.62 7.08 13.04
C THR A 99 -22.48 5.56 13.15
N GLY A 100 -21.34 5.04 12.71
CA GLY A 100 -21.02 3.62 12.75
C GLY A 100 -19.97 3.31 13.79
N THR A 101 -20.37 3.26 15.07
CA THR A 101 -19.61 2.61 16.14
C THR A 101 -19.49 1.12 15.81
N ARG A 102 -18.58 0.74 14.90
CA ARG A 102 -18.21 -0.67 14.65
C ARG A 102 -16.86 -0.97 15.30
N SER A 103 -16.75 -0.61 16.57
CA SER A 103 -16.03 -1.47 17.51
C SER A 103 -16.84 -2.77 17.59
N SER A 104 -16.52 -3.75 16.72
CA SER A 104 -16.79 -5.12 17.08
C SER A 104 -15.99 -5.37 18.35
N GLY A 105 -16.66 -5.26 19.50
CA GLY A 105 -16.04 -5.38 20.81
C GLY A 105 -15.26 -6.69 20.83
N LEU A 106 -13.93 -6.59 20.86
CA LEU A 106 -13.10 -7.74 21.14
C LEU A 106 -13.48 -8.21 22.54
N ASP A 107 -13.98 -9.44 22.63
CA ASP A 107 -14.28 -10.08 23.90
C ASP A 107 -12.96 -10.35 24.63
N LEU A 108 -12.60 -9.40 25.49
CA LEU A 108 -11.37 -9.40 26.28
C LEU A 108 -11.34 -10.55 27.30
N ALA A 109 -12.48 -11.19 27.58
CA ALA A 109 -12.55 -12.35 28.45
C ALA A 109 -12.06 -13.64 27.77
N ASN A 110 -11.97 -13.68 26.43
CA ASN A 110 -11.53 -14.85 25.69
C ASN A 110 -10.05 -14.74 25.25
N PRO A 111 -9.10 -15.41 25.94
CA PRO A 111 -7.67 -15.26 25.67
C PRO A 111 -7.25 -15.75 24.29
N GLN A 112 -7.93 -16.75 23.71
CA GLN A 112 -7.62 -17.26 22.38
C GLN A 112 -7.94 -16.22 21.29
N LYS A 113 -9.07 -15.51 21.43
CA LYS A 113 -9.45 -14.43 20.50
C LYS A 113 -8.50 -13.24 20.61
N VAL A 114 -8.04 -12.91 21.82
CA VAL A 114 -7.04 -11.85 22.04
C VAL A 114 -5.70 -12.23 21.40
N GLN A 115 -5.22 -13.47 21.60
CA GLN A 115 -3.99 -13.96 20.95
C GLN A 115 -4.11 -13.94 19.42
N GLN A 116 -5.24 -14.40 18.88
CA GLN A 116 -5.49 -14.37 17.45
C GLN A 116 -5.53 -12.94 16.91
N CYS A 117 -6.20 -12.02 17.62
CA CYS A 117 -6.24 -10.61 17.27
C CYS A 117 -4.86 -9.97 17.31
N TYR A 118 -4.03 -10.29 18.31
CA TYR A 118 -2.67 -9.78 18.43
C TYR A 118 -1.78 -10.25 17.27
N ARG A 119 -1.88 -11.52 16.89
CA ARG A 119 -1.17 -12.09 15.73
C ARG A 119 -1.63 -11.46 14.41
N TRP A 120 -2.92 -11.16 14.30
CA TRP A 120 -3.53 -10.65 13.07
C TRP A 120 -3.34 -9.13 12.89
N ASN A 121 -3.53 -8.36 13.96
CA ASN A 121 -3.42 -6.91 13.97
C ASN A 121 -3.09 -6.43 15.40
N ARG A 122 -1.78 -6.44 15.71
CA ARG A 122 -1.24 -6.06 17.02
C ARG A 122 -1.75 -4.70 17.50
N ARG A 123 -1.72 -3.68 16.65
CA ARG A 123 -2.15 -2.31 17.01
C ARG A 123 -3.63 -2.25 17.35
N LYS A 124 -4.49 -2.89 16.55
CA LYS A 124 -5.93 -2.99 16.82
C LYS A 124 -6.20 -3.75 18.12
N CYS A 125 -5.48 -4.85 18.37
CA CYS A 125 -5.61 -5.63 19.59
C CYS A 125 -5.20 -4.83 20.82
N VAL A 126 -4.04 -4.16 20.78
CA VAL A 126 -3.56 -3.31 21.88
C VAL A 126 -4.55 -2.18 22.14
N ARG A 127 -5.01 -1.47 21.10
CA ARG A 127 -6.02 -0.41 21.25
C ARG A 127 -7.32 -0.92 21.85
N ALA A 128 -7.79 -2.11 21.47
CA ALA A 128 -8.98 -2.71 22.06
C ALA A 128 -8.81 -3.06 23.54
N ILE A 129 -7.60 -3.46 23.96
CA ILE A 129 -7.26 -3.73 25.37
C ILE A 129 -7.13 -2.43 26.17
N THR A 130 -6.45 -1.42 25.62
CA THR A 130 -6.06 -0.21 26.38
C THR A 130 -7.08 0.93 26.28
N GLN A 131 -7.88 0.97 25.23
CA GLN A 131 -8.79 2.09 24.91
C GLN A 131 -10.13 1.56 24.37
N PRO A 132 -11.00 1.01 25.23
CA PRO A 132 -12.28 0.41 24.81
C PRO A 132 -13.26 1.41 24.19
N SER A 133 -13.12 2.72 24.48
CA SER A 133 -13.86 3.79 23.81
C SER A 133 -12.89 4.83 23.25
N SER A 134 -12.73 4.89 21.93
CA SER A 134 -12.15 6.08 21.32
C SER A 134 -13.22 7.16 21.30
N ALA A 135 -13.06 8.18 22.16
CA ALA A 135 -13.92 9.36 22.11
C ALA A 135 -13.92 9.94 20.69
N ARG A 136 -15.10 10.23 20.15
CA ARG A 136 -15.23 10.89 18.85
C ARG A 136 -14.61 12.28 18.96
N CYS A 137 -13.86 12.70 17.94
CA CYS A 137 -13.30 14.05 17.89
C CYS A 137 -14.44 15.06 18.09
N PRO A 138 -14.35 15.98 19.08
CA PRO A 138 -15.40 16.97 19.34
C PRO A 138 -15.44 18.08 18.30
N VAL A 139 -14.39 18.21 17.49
CA VAL A 139 -14.28 19.24 16.45
C VAL A 139 -15.27 18.97 15.33
N LYS A 140 -16.07 19.97 14.96
CA LYS A 140 -17.01 19.83 13.84
C LYS A 140 -16.24 19.80 12.53
N LEU A 141 -16.61 18.86 11.66
CA LEU A 141 -15.98 18.70 10.34
C LEU A 141 -16.06 19.98 9.51
N GLU A 142 -17.19 20.69 9.58
CA GLU A 142 -17.46 21.89 8.81
C GLU A 142 -16.56 23.07 9.22
N GLU A 143 -16.29 23.22 10.51
CA GLU A 143 -15.35 24.22 11.04
C GLU A 143 -13.92 23.92 10.57
N THR A 144 -13.50 22.66 10.62
CA THR A 144 -12.17 22.22 10.17
C THR A 144 -11.99 22.44 8.67
N PHE A 145 -12.99 22.07 7.89
CA PHE A 145 -12.98 22.19 6.44
C PHE A 145 -12.91 23.64 5.99
N ASN A 146 -13.73 24.53 6.57
CA ASN A 146 -13.70 25.95 6.24
C ASN A 146 -12.38 26.62 6.61
N TYR A 147 -11.77 26.24 7.74
CA TYR A 147 -10.45 26.73 8.16
C TYR A 147 -9.37 26.40 7.12
N PHE A 148 -9.23 25.13 6.75
CA PHE A 148 -8.22 24.73 5.76
C PHE A 148 -8.55 25.26 4.37
N ARG A 149 -9.82 25.30 3.98
CA ARG A 149 -10.24 25.92 2.71
C ARG A 149 -9.71 27.34 2.61
N GLY A 150 -9.84 28.17 3.64
CA GLY A 150 -9.31 29.54 3.63
C GLY A 150 -7.79 29.63 3.48
N ILE A 151 -7.05 28.70 4.08
CA ILE A 151 -5.58 28.60 3.97
C ILE A 151 -5.15 28.19 2.55
N TRP A 152 -5.89 27.30 1.91
CA TRP A 152 -5.53 26.76 0.59
C TRP A 152 -6.15 27.51 -0.60
N GLU A 153 -7.26 28.22 -0.40
CA GLU A 153 -7.84 29.13 -1.41
C GLU A 153 -7.06 30.44 -1.53
N THR A 154 -6.28 30.81 -0.49
CA THR A 154 -5.26 31.86 -0.60
C THR A 154 -4.07 31.29 -1.37
N VAL A 155 -4.28 31.09 -2.67
CA VAL A 155 -3.22 30.83 -3.64
C VAL A 155 -2.38 32.10 -3.70
N GLY A 156 -1.35 32.18 -2.86
CA GLY A 156 -0.21 33.00 -3.20
C GLY A 156 0.26 32.56 -4.58
N SER A 157 0.43 33.50 -5.51
CA SER A 157 1.08 33.25 -6.79
C SER A 157 2.26 32.32 -6.52
N PRO A 158 2.40 31.18 -7.23
CA PRO A 158 3.62 30.39 -7.12
C PRO A 158 4.76 31.39 -7.29
N ALA A 159 5.61 31.54 -6.28
CA ALA A 159 6.84 32.26 -6.49
C ALA A 159 7.49 31.53 -7.67
N GLU A 160 7.79 32.25 -8.75
CA GLU A 160 8.51 31.77 -9.93
C GLU A 160 9.94 31.38 -9.50
N ARG A 161 10.08 30.41 -8.60
CA ARG A 161 11.32 29.70 -8.40
C ARG A 161 11.38 28.70 -9.54
N PRO A 162 12.38 28.81 -10.43
CA PRO A 162 12.71 27.71 -11.30
C PRO A 162 12.93 26.49 -10.40
N LEU A 163 12.08 25.47 -10.57
CA LEU A 163 12.38 24.17 -9.98
C LEU A 163 13.68 23.71 -10.63
N PRO A 164 14.68 23.25 -9.85
CA PRO A 164 15.88 22.67 -10.44
C PRO A 164 15.45 21.54 -11.36
N GLU A 165 16.00 21.51 -12.58
CA GLU A 165 15.73 20.43 -13.52
C GLU A 165 16.06 19.10 -12.82
N PRO A 166 15.15 18.12 -12.84
CA PRO A 166 15.42 16.84 -12.22
C PRO A 166 16.67 16.24 -12.88
N PRO A 167 17.59 15.64 -12.11
CA PRO A 167 18.79 15.05 -12.68
C PRO A 167 18.38 14.04 -13.75
N THR A 168 18.92 14.19 -14.96
CA THR A 168 18.75 13.24 -16.07
C THR A 168 19.43 11.93 -15.70
N ARG A 169 18.78 11.14 -14.86
CA ARG A 169 19.14 9.75 -14.66
C ARG A 169 18.70 9.02 -15.93
N PRO A 170 19.57 8.22 -16.58
CA PRO A 170 19.10 7.32 -17.63
C PRO A 170 17.98 6.47 -17.02
N PRO A 171 16.85 6.26 -17.73
CA PRO A 171 15.76 5.45 -17.22
C PRO A 171 16.29 4.01 -17.10
N VAL A 172 16.75 3.64 -15.91
CA VAL A 172 16.96 2.24 -15.57
C VAL A 172 15.56 1.69 -15.34
N VAL A 173 14.92 1.28 -16.42
CA VAL A 173 13.67 0.52 -16.37
C VAL A 173 14.05 -0.92 -16.04
N GLU A 174 14.45 -1.15 -14.79
CA GLU A 174 14.67 -2.52 -14.32
C GLU A 174 13.30 -3.19 -14.24
N ILE A 175 13.12 -4.25 -15.02
CA ILE A 175 11.89 -5.04 -15.02
C ILE A 175 11.73 -5.60 -13.59
N LEU A 176 10.61 -5.28 -12.95
CA LEU A 176 10.32 -5.75 -11.61
C LEU A 176 10.14 -7.27 -11.63
N SER A 177 10.80 -7.94 -10.70
CA SER A 177 10.62 -9.38 -10.48
C SER A 177 9.40 -9.64 -9.60
N ARG A 178 8.79 -10.84 -9.74
CA ARG A 178 7.67 -11.24 -8.87
C ARG A 178 8.07 -11.31 -7.40
N ASP A 179 9.30 -11.72 -7.12
CA ASP A 179 9.83 -11.80 -5.76
C ASP A 179 9.93 -10.41 -5.13
N PHE A 180 10.42 -9.42 -5.91
CA PHE A 180 10.48 -8.03 -5.47
C PHE A 180 9.10 -7.48 -5.13
N VAL A 181 8.11 -7.65 -6.01
CA VAL A 181 6.74 -7.19 -5.77
C VAL A 181 6.13 -7.89 -4.55
N ALA A 182 6.37 -9.19 -4.40
CA ALA A 182 5.89 -9.96 -3.26
C ALA A 182 6.53 -9.52 -1.93
N ASP A 183 7.82 -9.17 -1.94
CA ASP A 183 8.54 -8.66 -0.78
C ASP A 183 8.03 -7.28 -0.38
N CYS A 184 7.80 -6.38 -1.34
CA CYS A 184 7.16 -5.09 -1.09
C CYS A 184 5.76 -5.25 -0.48
N LEU A 185 4.90 -6.10 -1.05
CA LEU A 185 3.56 -6.35 -0.50
C LEU A 185 3.58 -6.94 0.92
N ARG A 186 4.66 -7.63 1.29
CA ARG A 186 4.85 -8.20 2.62
C ARG A 186 5.45 -7.20 3.62
N SER A 187 6.33 -6.30 3.17
CA SER A 187 6.93 -5.27 4.02
C SER A 187 5.93 -4.16 4.38
N CYS A 188 4.98 -3.87 3.49
CA CYS A 188 3.94 -2.89 3.76
C CYS A 188 2.99 -3.34 4.89
N GLU A 189 2.86 -2.50 5.92
CA GLU A 189 1.80 -2.65 6.92
C GLU A 189 0.45 -2.32 6.27
N ASN A 190 -0.62 -3.02 6.65
CA ASN A 190 -1.97 -2.71 6.17
C ASN A 190 -2.38 -1.32 6.70
N SER A 191 -2.08 -0.28 5.93
CA SER A 191 -2.62 1.07 6.09
C SER A 191 -4.12 1.09 5.72
N SER A 192 -4.80 2.18 6.04
CA SER A 192 -6.20 2.36 5.64
C SER A 192 -6.32 2.17 4.12
N PRO A 193 -7.28 1.37 3.64
CA PRO A 193 -7.44 1.12 2.21
C PRO A 193 -7.78 2.41 1.45
N GLY A 194 -7.53 2.42 0.14
CA GLY A 194 -7.82 3.57 -0.71
C GLY A 194 -9.31 3.77 -0.98
N GLU A 195 -9.60 4.61 -1.96
CA GLU A 195 -10.96 4.75 -2.52
C GLU A 195 -11.48 3.44 -3.09
N ASP A 196 -10.57 2.56 -3.50
CA ASP A 196 -10.82 1.20 -3.97
C ASP A 196 -11.25 0.22 -2.87
N LEU A 197 -11.07 0.57 -1.59
CA LEU A 197 -11.31 -0.29 -0.42
C LEU A 197 -10.42 -1.56 -0.38
N ILE A 198 -9.39 -1.64 -1.23
CA ILE A 198 -8.50 -2.80 -1.31
C ILE A 198 -7.28 -2.58 -0.39
N SER A 199 -6.88 -3.61 0.35
CA SER A 199 -5.73 -3.60 1.25
C SER A 199 -4.62 -4.53 0.75
N TYR A 200 -3.39 -4.35 1.23
CA TYR A 200 -2.28 -5.25 0.90
C TYR A 200 -2.57 -6.72 1.27
N ARG A 201 -3.41 -6.97 2.28
CA ARG A 201 -3.92 -8.32 2.58
C ARG A 201 -4.74 -8.89 1.42
N HIS A 202 -5.67 -8.11 0.85
CA HIS A 202 -6.53 -8.57 -0.24
C HIS A 202 -5.68 -8.94 -1.46
N TRP A 203 -4.68 -8.11 -1.78
CA TRP A 203 -3.72 -8.39 -2.86
C TRP A 203 -2.94 -9.69 -2.65
N ARG A 204 -2.41 -9.93 -1.45
CA ARG A 204 -1.71 -11.19 -1.12
C ARG A 204 -2.60 -12.43 -1.18
N GLU A 205 -3.90 -12.26 -0.99
CA GLU A 205 -4.85 -13.37 -1.00
C GLU A 205 -5.33 -13.73 -2.41
N ILE A 206 -5.50 -12.73 -3.28
CA ILE A 206 -6.05 -12.89 -4.63
C ILE A 206 -4.97 -13.10 -5.71
N ASP A 207 -3.79 -12.50 -5.52
CA ASP A 207 -2.60 -12.71 -6.35
C ASP A 207 -1.41 -13.17 -5.48
N PRO A 208 -1.48 -14.39 -4.90
CA PRO A 208 -0.43 -14.93 -4.04
C PRO A 208 0.92 -15.05 -4.76
N SER A 209 0.87 -15.21 -6.09
CA SER A 209 2.07 -15.33 -6.92
C SER A 209 2.64 -14.00 -7.41
N CYS A 210 1.95 -12.89 -7.14
CA CYS A 210 2.24 -11.56 -7.67
C CYS A 210 2.37 -11.54 -9.21
N SER A 211 1.70 -12.46 -9.91
CA SER A 211 1.85 -12.62 -11.37
C SER A 211 1.20 -11.49 -12.15
N VAL A 212 0.05 -11.02 -11.68
CA VAL A 212 -0.75 -9.98 -12.33
C VAL A 212 -0.21 -8.60 -11.95
N LEU A 213 0.04 -8.37 -10.66
CA LEU A 213 0.58 -7.09 -10.19
C LEU A 213 1.94 -6.77 -10.82
N THR A 214 2.83 -7.77 -10.93
CA THR A 214 4.15 -7.57 -11.55
C THR A 214 4.04 -7.16 -13.02
N ARG A 215 3.15 -7.79 -13.79
CA ARG A 215 2.90 -7.42 -15.19
C ARG A 215 2.36 -6.02 -15.31
N LEU A 216 1.35 -5.70 -14.50
CA LEU A 216 0.71 -4.38 -14.50
C LEU A 216 1.73 -3.27 -14.23
N PHE A 217 2.59 -3.44 -13.21
CA PHE A 217 3.64 -2.46 -12.91
C PHE A 217 4.71 -2.37 -14.01
N ASN A 218 5.13 -3.51 -14.57
CA ASN A 218 6.13 -3.50 -15.65
C ASN A 218 5.60 -2.82 -16.92
N ILE A 219 4.32 -3.00 -17.25
CA ILE A 219 3.69 -2.28 -18.35
C ILE A 219 3.66 -0.77 -18.06
N CYS A 220 3.28 -0.35 -16.85
CA CYS A 220 3.31 1.07 -16.47
C CYS A 220 4.72 1.66 -16.61
N LEU A 221 5.75 0.91 -16.20
CA LEU A 221 7.15 1.30 -16.32
C LEU A 221 7.60 1.43 -17.79
N GLN A 222 7.13 0.55 -18.68
CA GLN A 222 7.43 0.62 -20.12
C GLN A 222 6.72 1.79 -20.82
N VAL A 223 5.48 2.08 -20.43
CA VAL A 223 4.69 3.21 -20.98
C VAL A 223 5.12 4.55 -20.36
N ALA A 224 5.84 4.51 -19.24
CA ALA A 224 6.18 5.68 -18.42
C ALA A 224 4.94 6.50 -18.00
N ASP A 225 3.81 5.82 -17.81
CA ASP A 225 2.57 6.41 -17.30
C ASP A 225 1.83 5.39 -16.41
N ILE A 226 0.87 5.89 -15.62
CA ILE A 226 0.07 5.11 -14.68
C ILE A 226 -1.43 5.29 -14.95
N PRO A 227 -2.27 4.28 -14.67
CA PRO A 227 -3.72 4.39 -14.81
C PRO A 227 -4.30 5.64 -14.14
N ALA A 228 -5.27 6.28 -14.79
CA ALA A 228 -5.90 7.49 -14.30
C ALA A 228 -6.57 7.30 -12.93
N SER A 229 -7.12 6.11 -12.67
CA SER A 229 -7.68 5.74 -11.37
C SER A 229 -6.63 5.77 -10.24
N TRP A 230 -5.35 5.62 -10.56
CA TRP A 230 -4.25 5.68 -9.59
C TRP A 230 -3.76 7.10 -9.34
N LYS A 231 -4.18 8.08 -10.14
CA LYS A 231 -3.87 9.50 -9.96
C LYS A 231 -4.86 10.19 -8.99
N SER A 232 -5.96 9.53 -8.63
CA SER A 232 -6.97 10.04 -7.70
C SER A 232 -6.69 9.62 -6.25
N SER A 233 -6.74 10.56 -5.30
CA SER A 233 -6.53 10.30 -3.88
C SER A 233 -7.61 10.93 -3.00
N ARG A 234 -7.98 10.26 -1.90
CA ARG A 234 -8.82 10.82 -0.84
C ARG A 234 -7.98 11.32 0.31
N THR A 235 -8.01 12.62 0.55
CA THR A 235 -7.38 13.22 1.73
C THR A 235 -8.29 13.03 2.95
N ILE A 236 -7.76 12.38 4.00
CA ILE A 236 -8.39 12.32 5.32
C ILE A 236 -7.58 13.23 6.24
N LEU A 237 -8.21 14.30 6.73
CA LEU A 237 -7.59 15.19 7.70
C LEU A 237 -7.49 14.49 9.05
N ILE A 238 -6.26 14.28 9.52
CA ILE A 238 -5.97 13.74 10.84
C ILE A 238 -5.38 14.87 11.68
N HIS A 239 -6.11 15.28 12.72
CA HIS A 239 -5.63 16.28 13.66
C HIS A 239 -4.42 15.73 14.44
N LYS A 240 -3.27 16.39 14.32
CA LYS A 240 -2.10 16.12 15.17
C LYS A 240 -2.31 16.82 16.51
N LYS A 241 -2.16 16.10 17.63
CA LYS A 241 -2.14 16.74 18.95
C LYS A 241 -0.78 17.40 19.15
N ASP A 242 -0.73 18.71 19.04
CA ASP A 242 0.30 19.56 19.61
C ASP A 242 -0.48 20.73 20.27
N GLU A 243 -0.54 20.76 21.61
CA GLU A 243 -1.36 21.65 22.49
C GLU A 243 -2.89 21.55 22.39
#